data_AF-A0A2R6G7G5-F1
#
_entry.id   AF-A0A2R6G7G5-F1
#
_cell.length_a   1.000
_cell.length_b   1.000
_cell.length_c   1.000
_cell.angle_alpha   90.00
_cell.angle_beta   90.00
_cell.angle_gamma   90.00
#
_symmetry.space_group_name_H-M   'P 1'
#
loop_
_entity.id
_entity.type
_entity.pdbx_description
1 polymer ?
#
loop_
_entity_poly.entity_id
_entity_poly.type
_entity_poly.pdbx_seq_one_letter_code
_entity_poly.pdbx_strand_id
1 'polypeptide(L)'
;MYEVILFPTDGSDGATAALDHAIDQASKYGATLDVLHVGDPESDGDAVEAAAERARDAGLQVNTAVVQGTPHEVIADYVTDRGVDVVVMGSHGRRGLDRYLLGSVTERVLRTVDVPVLVVPMVDE
;
A
#
# COMPACT_ATOMS: atom_id res chain seq x y z
N MET A 1 -9.34 8.99 -14.33
CA MET A 1 -8.03 9.48 -13.88
C MET A 1 -7.97 9.14 -12.41
N TYR A 2 -6.83 8.67 -11.89
CA TYR A 2 -6.76 8.33 -10.46
C TYR A 2 -6.71 9.64 -9.65
N GLU A 3 -7.59 9.78 -8.68
CA GLU A 3 -7.66 10.87 -7.71
C GLU A 3 -7.10 10.42 -6.36
N VAL A 4 -7.34 9.16 -5.98
CA VAL A 4 -6.83 8.55 -4.74
C VAL A 4 -6.15 7.21 -5.03
N ILE A 5 -4.90 7.09 -4.61
CA ILE A 5 -4.09 5.87 -4.71
C ILE A 5 -3.84 5.34 -3.31
N LEU A 6 -4.14 4.05 -3.07
CA LEU A 6 -3.84 3.40 -1.80
C LEU A 6 -2.53 2.61 -1.89
N PHE A 7 -1.62 2.87 -0.96
CA PHE A 7 -0.44 2.07 -0.70
C PHE A 7 -0.53 1.42 0.69
N PRO A 8 -0.96 0.14 0.78
CA PRO A 8 -0.89 -0.60 2.01
C PRO A 8 0.54 -1.11 2.24
N THR A 9 1.08 -0.86 3.43
CA THR A 9 2.43 -1.29 3.82
C THR A 9 2.39 -2.13 5.08
N ASP A 10 3.25 -3.14 5.15
CA ASP A 10 3.56 -3.87 6.39
C ASP A 10 4.95 -3.53 6.95
N GLY A 11 5.58 -2.46 6.41
CA GLY A 11 6.92 -2.02 6.77
C GLY A 11 8.05 -2.92 6.26
N SER A 12 7.76 -3.91 5.40
CA SER A 12 8.80 -4.77 4.80
C SER A 12 9.51 -4.12 3.62
N ASP A 13 10.70 -4.62 3.29
CA ASP A 13 11.47 -4.19 2.11
C ASP A 13 10.68 -4.37 0.79
N GLY A 14 9.83 -5.41 0.73
CA GLY A 14 8.93 -5.62 -0.40
C GLY A 14 7.88 -4.53 -0.60
N ALA A 15 7.49 -3.86 0.49
CA ALA A 15 6.61 -2.71 0.42
C ALA A 15 7.36 -1.48 -0.13
N THR A 16 8.67 -1.34 0.12
CA THR A 16 9.47 -0.20 -0.35
C THR A 16 9.48 -0.07 -1.88
N ALA A 17 9.68 -1.17 -2.62
CA ALA A 17 9.64 -1.12 -4.08
C ALA A 17 8.24 -0.71 -4.59
N ALA A 18 7.19 -1.17 -3.91
CA ALA A 18 5.82 -0.78 -4.24
C ALA A 18 5.52 0.69 -3.95
N LEU A 19 6.14 1.28 -2.92
CA LEU A 19 6.02 2.71 -2.63
C LEU A 19 6.54 3.58 -3.77
N ASP A 20 7.68 3.23 -4.37
CA ASP A 20 8.24 4.01 -5.49
C ASP A 20 7.28 4.04 -6.69
N HIS A 21 6.64 2.90 -6.98
CA HIS A 21 5.59 2.85 -8.00
C HIS A 21 4.34 3.63 -7.61
N ALA A 22 3.94 3.62 -6.34
CA ALA A 22 2.80 4.39 -5.86
C ALA A 22 3.04 5.90 -6.00
N ILE A 23 4.25 6.36 -5.66
CA ILE A 23 4.69 7.75 -5.83
C ILE A 23 4.68 8.13 -7.31
N ASP A 24 5.28 7.32 -8.20
CA ASP A 24 5.29 7.59 -9.65
C ASP A 24 3.87 7.73 -10.22
N GLN A 25 2.96 6.82 -9.87
CA GLN A 25 1.56 6.92 -10.32
C GLN A 25 0.86 8.16 -9.74
N ALA A 26 1.05 8.46 -8.47
CA ALA A 26 0.43 9.64 -7.84
C ALA A 26 0.94 10.94 -8.47
N SER A 27 2.25 11.07 -8.68
CA SER A 27 2.86 12.24 -9.32
C SER A 27 2.37 12.42 -10.75
N LYS A 28 2.24 11.33 -11.51
CA LYS A 28 1.78 11.35 -12.90
C LYS A 28 0.35 11.87 -13.06
N TYR A 29 -0.53 11.55 -12.11
CA TYR A 29 -1.94 11.93 -12.17
C TYR A 29 -2.31 13.11 -11.26
N GLY A 30 -1.39 13.59 -10.42
CA GLY A 30 -1.69 14.57 -9.38
C GLY A 30 -2.62 14.02 -8.30
N ALA A 31 -2.56 12.71 -8.06
CA ALA A 31 -3.43 12.01 -7.10
C ALA A 31 -2.93 12.18 -5.66
N THR A 32 -3.84 12.04 -4.71
CA THR A 32 -3.50 11.88 -3.29
C THR A 32 -3.04 10.45 -3.04
N LEU A 33 -1.96 10.29 -2.27
CA LEU A 33 -1.48 8.98 -1.83
C LEU A 33 -1.95 8.70 -0.41
N ASP A 34 -2.78 7.68 -0.24
CA ASP A 34 -3.18 7.16 1.06
C ASP A 34 -2.22 6.03 1.46
N VAL A 35 -1.50 6.21 2.58
CA VAL A 35 -0.60 5.21 3.15
C VAL A 35 -1.31 4.54 4.32
N LEU A 36 -1.50 3.22 4.22
CA LEU A 36 -2.23 2.42 5.21
C LEU A 36 -1.34 1.34 5.82
N HIS A 37 -1.32 1.24 7.14
CA HIS A 37 -0.81 0.06 7.85
C HIS A 37 -1.93 -0.62 8.63
N VAL A 38 -1.91 -1.95 8.63
CA VAL A 38 -2.82 -2.75 9.45
C VAL A 38 -2.05 -3.33 10.63
N GLY A 39 -2.28 -2.75 11.80
CA GLY A 39 -1.46 -2.97 12.99
C GLY A 39 -1.93 -2.14 14.17
N ASP A 40 -1.06 -1.97 15.16
CA ASP A 40 -1.34 -1.21 16.37
C ASP A 40 -0.89 0.26 16.21
N PRO A 41 -1.80 1.24 16.30
CA PRO A 41 -1.44 2.65 16.16
C PRO A 41 -0.44 3.14 17.21
N GLU A 42 -0.32 2.48 18.37
CA GLU A 42 0.66 2.87 19.40
C GLU A 42 2.09 2.44 19.06
N SER A 43 2.27 1.38 18.24
CA SER A 43 3.60 0.83 17.92
C SER A 43 4.01 0.97 16.45
N ASP A 44 3.06 1.10 15.54
CA ASP A 44 3.32 0.98 14.09
C ASP A 44 3.26 2.31 13.34
N GLY A 45 3.11 3.44 14.04
CA GLY A 45 3.06 4.77 13.44
C GLY A 45 4.31 5.12 12.62
N ASP A 46 5.49 4.75 13.11
CA ASP A 46 6.78 5.07 12.46
C ASP A 46 6.91 4.45 11.06
N ALA A 47 6.36 3.24 10.86
CA ALA A 47 6.42 2.56 9.56
C ALA A 47 5.57 3.28 8.50
N VAL A 48 4.43 3.83 8.90
CA VAL A 48 3.58 4.64 8.02
C VAL A 48 4.22 5.99 7.75
N GLU A 49 4.80 6.62 8.78
CA GLU A 49 5.38 7.94 8.64
C GLU A 49 6.60 7.93 7.73
N ALA A 50 7.47 6.92 7.80
CA ALA A 50 8.62 6.80 6.90
C ALA A 50 8.22 6.71 5.41
N ALA A 51 7.13 6.00 5.09
CA ALA A 51 6.61 5.94 3.73
C ALA A 51 5.95 7.27 3.32
N ALA A 52 5.24 7.90 4.24
CA ALA A 52 4.59 9.19 4.01
C ALA A 52 5.60 10.32 3.77
N GLU A 53 6.68 10.38 4.55
CA GLU A 53 7.77 11.34 4.37
C GLU A 53 8.36 11.26 2.97
N ARG A 54 8.70 10.06 2.48
CA ARG A 54 9.21 9.87 1.10
C ARG A 54 8.24 10.39 0.03
N ALA A 55 6.95 10.18 0.21
CA ALA A 55 5.95 10.67 -0.73
C ALA A 55 5.75 12.20 -0.65
N ARG A 56 5.82 12.79 0.55
CA ARG A 56 5.77 14.25 0.73
C ARG A 56 7.03 14.93 0.16
N ASP A 57 8.20 14.33 0.29
CA ASP A 57 9.44 14.80 -0.33
C ASP A 57 9.36 14.81 -1.86
N ALA A 58 8.55 13.93 -2.45
CA ALA A 58 8.21 13.92 -3.87
C ALA A 58 7.12 14.95 -4.26
N GLY A 59 6.63 15.76 -3.32
CA GLY A 59 5.66 16.82 -3.54
C GLY A 59 4.20 16.38 -3.59
N LEU A 60 3.88 15.17 -3.08
CA LEU A 60 2.52 14.63 -3.08
C LEU A 60 1.71 15.09 -1.87
N GLN A 61 0.39 15.13 -2.04
CA GLN A 61 -0.55 15.12 -0.93
C GLN A 61 -0.64 13.70 -0.38
N VAL A 62 -0.50 13.55 0.93
CA VAL A 62 -0.42 12.24 1.58
C VAL A 62 -1.34 12.17 2.79
N ASN A 63 -2.18 11.15 2.85
CA ASN A 63 -2.92 10.77 4.05
C ASN A 63 -2.28 9.53 4.68
N THR A 64 -2.35 9.42 6.00
CA THR A 64 -1.81 8.28 6.75
C THR A 64 -2.89 7.66 7.62
N ALA A 65 -2.87 6.33 7.73
CA ALA A 65 -3.74 5.60 8.62
C ALA A 65 -3.05 4.34 9.17
N VAL A 66 -3.21 4.11 10.47
CA VAL A 66 -2.95 2.83 11.12
C VAL A 66 -4.28 2.31 11.64
N VAL A 67 -4.69 1.12 11.18
CA VAL A 67 -6.00 0.54 11.50
C VAL A 67 -5.81 -0.88 12.03
N GLN A 68 -6.46 -1.20 13.14
CA GLN A 68 -6.44 -2.56 13.67
C GLN A 68 -7.43 -3.46 12.91
N GLY A 69 -7.05 -4.70 12.65
CA GLY A 69 -7.95 -5.71 12.07
C GLY A 69 -7.24 -6.73 11.19
N THR A 70 -8.01 -7.41 10.36
CA THR A 70 -7.46 -8.36 9.38
C THR A 70 -7.01 -7.60 8.13
N PRO A 71 -5.74 -7.71 7.67
CA PRO A 71 -5.19 -6.83 6.63
C PRO A 71 -6.03 -6.70 5.36
N HIS A 72 -6.41 -7.82 4.74
CA HIS A 72 -7.19 -7.80 3.50
C HIS A 72 -8.63 -7.27 3.66
N GLU A 73 -9.25 -7.46 4.83
CA GLU A 73 -10.60 -6.92 5.13
C GLU A 73 -10.50 -5.41 5.28
N VAL A 74 -9.56 -4.95 6.12
CA VAL A 74 -9.30 -3.52 6.34
C VAL A 74 -8.94 -2.80 5.04
N ILE A 75 -8.12 -3.40 4.18
CA ILE A 75 -7.78 -2.82 2.87
C ILE A 75 -9.03 -2.70 1.98
N ALA A 76 -9.89 -3.72 1.93
CA ALA A 76 -11.10 -3.68 1.11
C ALA A 76 -12.12 -2.65 1.62
N ASP A 77 -12.30 -2.58 2.95
CA ASP A 77 -13.15 -1.59 3.59
C ASP A 77 -12.61 -0.18 3.32
N TYR A 78 -11.29 0.03 3.48
CA TYR A 78 -10.65 1.32 3.22
C TYR A 78 -10.82 1.77 1.76
N VAL A 79 -10.66 0.86 0.80
CA VAL A 79 -10.89 1.13 -0.63
C VAL A 79 -12.30 1.68 -0.86
N THR A 80 -13.30 1.03 -0.25
CA THR A 80 -14.71 1.41 -0.38
C THR A 80 -15.01 2.74 0.31
N ASP A 81 -14.56 2.89 1.55
CA ASP A 81 -14.88 4.04 2.41
C ASP A 81 -14.19 5.33 1.96
N ARG A 82 -13.01 5.21 1.34
CA ARG A 82 -12.21 6.36 0.89
C ARG A 82 -12.34 6.66 -0.59
N GLY A 83 -13.04 5.84 -1.36
CA GLY A 83 -13.16 6.01 -2.81
C GLY A 83 -11.80 5.89 -3.50
N VAL A 84 -10.99 4.91 -3.11
CA VAL A 84 -9.70 4.63 -3.72
C VAL A 84 -9.91 4.19 -5.17
N ASP A 85 -9.10 4.69 -6.11
CA ASP A 85 -9.22 4.31 -7.53
C ASP A 85 -8.31 3.15 -7.94
N VAL A 86 -7.21 2.96 -7.21
CA VAL A 86 -6.23 1.90 -7.46
C VAL A 86 -5.46 1.58 -6.18
N VAL A 87 -5.20 0.29 -5.95
CA VAL A 87 -4.30 -0.17 -4.90
C VAL A 87 -2.94 -0.49 -5.52
N VAL A 88 -1.86 0.07 -4.97
CA VAL A 88 -0.49 -0.27 -5.35
C VAL A 88 0.15 -1.00 -4.18
N MET A 89 0.56 -2.24 -4.35
CA MET A 89 1.09 -3.04 -3.23
C MET A 89 2.18 -4.02 -3.66
N GLY A 90 2.99 -4.45 -2.69
CA GLY A 90 3.99 -5.49 -2.89
C GLY A 90 3.35 -6.85 -3.18
N SER A 91 4.02 -7.65 -4.00
CA SER A 91 3.69 -9.08 -4.21
C SER A 91 3.85 -9.90 -2.94
N HIS A 92 4.71 -9.46 -2.02
CA HIS A 92 5.04 -10.12 -0.76
C HIS A 92 5.23 -9.08 0.34
N GLY A 93 5.12 -9.55 1.58
CA GLY A 93 5.42 -8.79 2.78
C GLY A 93 6.45 -9.49 3.66
N ARG A 94 6.34 -9.31 4.98
CA ARG A 94 7.29 -9.77 6.02
C ARG A 94 7.64 -11.27 6.02
N ARG A 95 6.78 -12.14 5.48
CA ARG A 95 6.94 -13.60 5.60
C ARG A 95 7.69 -14.26 4.43
N GLY A 96 8.03 -13.53 3.36
CA GLY A 96 8.92 -13.95 2.26
C GLY A 96 9.02 -15.46 2.01
N LEU A 97 7.96 -16.10 1.49
CA LEU A 97 8.00 -17.50 1.07
C LEU A 97 7.92 -17.59 -0.45
N ASP A 98 8.97 -18.20 -1.04
CA ASP A 98 9.19 -18.55 -2.45
C ASP A 98 9.00 -17.44 -3.51
N ARG A 99 10.00 -17.28 -4.39
CA ARG A 99 10.06 -16.26 -5.47
C ARG A 99 8.90 -16.30 -6.49
N TYR A 100 8.00 -17.28 -6.39
CA TYR A 100 6.97 -17.56 -7.40
C TYR A 100 5.53 -17.52 -6.88
N LEU A 101 5.30 -17.33 -5.58
CA LEU A 101 3.95 -17.26 -5.03
C LEU A 101 3.53 -15.80 -4.81
N LEU A 102 2.25 -15.55 -4.57
CA LEU A 102 1.80 -14.24 -4.09
C LEU A 102 1.63 -14.34 -2.57
N GLY A 103 1.94 -13.26 -1.86
CA GLY A 103 1.66 -13.15 -0.44
C GLY A 103 0.15 -13.29 -0.17
N SER A 104 -0.20 -13.90 0.96
CA SER A 104 -1.59 -14.21 1.30
C SER A 104 -2.50 -12.98 1.39
N VAL A 105 -1.94 -11.81 1.74
CA VAL A 105 -2.69 -10.55 1.77
C VAL A 105 -2.96 -10.08 0.34
N THR A 106 -1.93 -10.01 -0.50
CA THR A 106 -2.03 -9.64 -1.92
C THR A 106 -3.02 -10.51 -2.67
N GLU A 107 -2.94 -11.85 -2.49
CA GLU A 107 -3.87 -12.79 -3.12
C GLU A 107 -5.32 -12.53 -2.72
N ARG A 108 -5.57 -12.21 -1.45
CA ARG A 108 -6.92 -11.91 -0.96
C ARG A 108 -7.43 -10.57 -1.47
N VAL A 109 -6.61 -9.52 -1.40
CA VAL A 109 -6.94 -8.19 -1.93
C VAL A 109 -7.33 -8.28 -3.41
N LEU A 110 -6.56 -8.98 -4.23
CA LEU A 110 -6.88 -9.22 -5.65
C LEU A 110 -8.24 -9.88 -5.90
N ARG A 111 -8.77 -10.63 -4.92
CA ARG A 111 -10.07 -11.31 -5.01
C ARG A 111 -11.22 -10.49 -4.42
N THR A 112 -10.93 -9.49 -3.60
CA THR A 112 -11.95 -8.84 -2.75
C THR A 112 -12.16 -7.36 -3.04
N VAL A 113 -11.22 -6.67 -3.70
CA VAL A 113 -11.39 -5.26 -4.03
C VAL A 113 -11.96 -5.10 -5.45
N ASP A 114 -12.85 -4.11 -5.61
CA ASP A 114 -13.52 -3.82 -6.88
C ASP A 114 -12.74 -2.82 -7.77
N VAL A 115 -11.51 -2.49 -7.38
CA VAL A 115 -10.64 -1.52 -8.06
C VAL A 115 -9.38 -2.19 -8.61
N PRO A 116 -8.74 -1.62 -9.64
CA PRO A 116 -7.46 -2.12 -10.11
C PRO A 116 -6.43 -2.28 -8.99
N VAL A 117 -5.63 -3.34 -9.07
CA VAL A 117 -4.50 -3.58 -8.15
C VAL A 117 -3.21 -3.70 -8.96
N LEU A 118 -2.27 -2.79 -8.72
CA LEU A 118 -0.92 -2.85 -9.24
C LEU A 118 -0.04 -3.62 -8.25
N VAL A 119 0.32 -4.84 -8.62
CA VAL A 119 1.19 -5.70 -7.81
C VAL A 119 2.63 -5.55 -8.26
N VAL A 120 3.50 -5.14 -7.34
CA VAL A 120 4.92 -4.93 -7.61
C VAL A 120 5.72 -6.13 -7.13
N PRO A 121 6.49 -6.81 -8.02
CA PRO A 121 7.36 -7.91 -7.62
C PRO A 121 8.48 -7.44 -6.69
N MET A 122 8.91 -8.31 -5.78
CA MET A 122 10.16 -8.10 -5.04
C MET A 122 11.31 -8.05 -6.04
N VAL A 123 12.20 -7.06 -5.90
CA VAL A 123 13.48 -7.06 -6.60
C VAL A 123 14.49 -7.64 -5.61
N ASP A 124 14.99 -8.85 -5.88
CA ASP A 124 16.14 -9.37 -5.15
C ASP A 124 17.38 -8.50 -5.47
N GLU A 125 18.14 -8.10 -4.46
CA GLU A 125 19.55 -7.73 -4.64
C GLU A 125 20.41 -8.96 -4.96
#